data_AF-A0A6B1DIJ0-F1
#
_entry.id   AF-A0A6B1DIJ0-F1
#
_cell.length_a   1.000
_cell.length_b   1.000
_cell.length_c   1.000
_cell.angle_alpha   90.00
_cell.angle_beta   90.00
_cell.angle_gamma   90.00
#
_symmetry.space_group_name_H-M   'P 1'
#
loop_
_entity.id
_entity.type
_entity.pdbx_description
1 polymer ?
#
loop_
_entity_poly.entity_id
_entity_poly.type
_entity_poly.pdbx_seq_one_letter_code
_entity_poly.pdbx_strand_id
1 'polypeptide(L)'
;MADRRTAVVRARVLPSEHAAWKAKAAAAGVSPSDLLRQAMARTRTWTARAVAIERERTRQVARIGNNLNQIARWANTHAETAEAVEVIAHLVAIERAIAGLARFGD
;
A
#
# COMPACT_ATOMS: atom_id res chain seq x y z
N MET A 1 -1.17 -16.58 31.62
CA MET A 1 -2.65 -16.56 31.56
C MET A 1 -3.05 -15.71 30.38
N ALA A 2 -3.95 -16.18 29.51
CA ALA A 2 -4.41 -15.40 28.36
C ALA A 2 -5.17 -14.16 28.86
N ASP A 3 -4.80 -12.99 28.37
CA ASP A 3 -5.39 -11.72 28.80
C ASP A 3 -6.88 -11.67 28.40
N ARG A 4 -7.76 -11.33 29.35
CA ARG A 4 -9.22 -11.40 29.15
C ARG A 4 -9.75 -10.03 28.77
N ARG A 5 -10.53 -9.96 27.68
CA ARG A 5 -11.18 -8.72 27.24
C ARG A 5 -12.28 -8.33 28.23
N THR A 6 -12.03 -7.32 29.06
CA THR A 6 -12.94 -6.82 30.10
C THR A 6 -13.59 -5.48 29.73
N ALA A 7 -12.99 -4.70 28.84
CA ALA A 7 -13.50 -3.39 28.42
C ALA A 7 -14.57 -3.50 27.32
N VAL A 8 -15.55 -2.60 27.36
CA VAL A 8 -16.66 -2.53 26.38
C VAL A 8 -16.60 -1.20 25.62
N VAL A 9 -16.61 -1.28 24.29
CA VAL A 9 -16.74 -0.11 23.39
C VAL A 9 -18.21 0.00 22.97
N ARG A 10 -18.84 1.16 23.21
CA ARG A 10 -20.24 1.43 22.84
C ARG A 10 -20.29 2.44 21.69
N ALA A 11 -21.05 2.12 20.66
CA ALA A 11 -21.36 3.01 19.54
C ALA A 11 -22.85 2.96 19.24
N ARG A 12 -23.47 4.13 18.99
CA ARG A 12 -24.84 4.18 18.47
C ARG A 12 -24.77 3.97 16.95
N VAL A 13 -25.66 3.13 16.45
CA VAL A 13 -25.79 2.79 15.02
C VAL A 13 -27.26 2.77 14.65
N LEU A 14 -27.57 2.97 13.38
CA LEU A 14 -28.90 2.77 12.87
C LEU A 14 -29.29 1.28 12.95
N PRO A 15 -30.59 0.96 13.08
CA PRO A 15 -31.05 -0.43 13.04
C PRO A 15 -30.64 -1.18 11.76
N SER A 16 -30.63 -0.48 10.62
CA SER A 16 -30.20 -1.02 9.33
C SER A 16 -28.71 -1.35 9.29
N GLU A 17 -27.86 -0.49 9.86
CA GLU A 17 -26.42 -0.75 9.97
C GLU A 17 -26.15 -1.97 10.84
N HIS A 18 -26.82 -2.06 11.99
CA HIS A 18 -26.70 -3.21 12.88
C HIS A 18 -27.11 -4.52 12.20
N ALA A 19 -28.21 -4.52 11.43
CA ALA A 19 -28.63 -5.68 10.65
C ALA A 19 -27.61 -6.06 9.57
N ALA A 20 -27.10 -5.07 8.82
CA ALA A 20 -26.07 -5.28 7.79
C ALA A 20 -24.78 -5.86 8.38
N TRP A 21 -24.36 -5.41 9.57
CA TRP A 21 -23.15 -5.91 10.22
C TRP A 21 -23.34 -7.34 10.73
N LYS A 22 -24.51 -7.68 11.27
CA LYS A 22 -24.85 -9.06 11.63
C LYS A 22 -24.81 -9.99 10.42
N ALA A 23 -25.42 -9.59 9.31
CA ALA A 23 -25.40 -10.36 8.07
C ALA A 23 -23.97 -10.56 7.54
N LYS A 24 -23.15 -9.50 7.57
CA LYS A 24 -21.73 -9.57 7.19
C LYS A 24 -20.94 -10.51 8.10
N ALA A 25 -21.17 -10.48 9.40
CA ALA A 25 -20.50 -11.36 10.36
C ALA A 25 -20.87 -12.83 10.12
N ALA A 26 -22.16 -13.11 9.89
CA ALA A 26 -22.65 -14.44 9.55
C ALA A 26 -22.03 -14.96 8.25
N ALA A 27 -21.99 -14.13 7.19
CA ALA A 27 -21.37 -14.50 5.92
C ALA A 27 -19.86 -14.79 6.04
N ALA A 28 -19.18 -14.10 6.96
CA ALA A 28 -17.76 -14.31 7.25
C ALA A 28 -17.50 -15.42 8.30
N GLY A 29 -18.53 -16.06 8.86
CA GLY A 29 -18.40 -17.10 9.88
C GLY A 29 -17.81 -16.63 11.21
N VAL A 30 -17.91 -15.33 11.52
CA VAL A 30 -17.34 -14.73 12.74
C VAL A 30 -18.42 -14.07 13.59
N SER A 31 -18.13 -13.85 14.88
CA SER A 31 -19.04 -13.07 15.72
C SER A 31 -19.06 -11.60 15.29
N PRO A 32 -20.16 -10.85 15.51
CA PRO A 32 -20.19 -9.41 15.24
C PRO A 32 -19.08 -8.65 15.97
N SER A 33 -18.73 -9.06 17.19
CA SER A 33 -17.63 -8.45 17.95
C SER A 33 -16.26 -8.73 17.33
N ASP A 34 -16.04 -9.93 16.78
CA ASP A 34 -14.81 -10.23 16.04
C ASP A 34 -14.73 -9.47 14.74
N LEU A 35 -15.85 -9.35 14.01
CA LEU A 35 -15.93 -8.53 12.81
C LEU A 35 -15.54 -7.08 13.11
N LEU A 36 -16.12 -6.48 14.16
CA LEU A 36 -15.79 -5.11 14.58
C LEU A 36 -14.30 -4.99 14.97
N ARG A 37 -13.77 -5.94 15.73
CA ARG A 37 -12.34 -5.94 16.11
C ARG A 37 -11.43 -6.00 14.89
N GLN A 38 -11.71 -6.90 13.96
CA GLN A 38 -10.93 -7.04 12.73
C GLN A 38 -11.04 -5.79 11.86
N ALA A 39 -12.24 -5.21 11.75
CA ALA A 39 -12.45 -3.96 11.03
C ALA A 39 -11.62 -2.83 11.63
N MET A 40 -11.71 -2.62 12.95
CA MET A 40 -10.95 -1.59 13.67
C MET A 40 -9.43 -1.81 13.62
N ALA A 41 -8.97 -3.07 13.64
CA ALA A 41 -7.55 -3.40 13.50
C ALA A 41 -7.01 -3.11 12.09
N ARG A 42 -7.86 -3.25 11.06
CA ARG A 42 -7.50 -2.92 9.67
C ARG A 42 -7.66 -1.43 9.35
N THR A 43 -8.44 -0.69 10.14
CA THR A 43 -8.61 0.74 9.96
C THR A 43 -7.27 1.45 10.14
N ARG A 44 -6.70 1.94 9.05
CA ARG A 44 -5.55 2.85 9.13
C ARG A 44 -6.04 4.20 9.64
N THR A 45 -5.47 4.68 10.73
CA THR A 45 -5.69 6.06 11.18
C THR A 45 -5.06 7.00 10.16
N TRP A 46 -5.89 7.68 9.38
CA TRP A 46 -5.46 8.66 8.39
C TRP A 46 -5.05 9.96 9.10
N THR A 47 -3.90 9.92 9.75
CA THR A 47 -3.29 11.09 10.38
C THR A 47 -2.66 11.98 9.32
N ALA A 48 -2.48 13.28 9.62
CA ALA A 48 -1.75 14.20 8.73
C ALA A 48 -0.33 13.67 8.39
N ARG A 49 0.29 12.94 9.33
CA ARG A 49 1.56 12.23 9.11
C ARG A 49 1.46 11.14 8.04
N ALA A 50 0.38 10.35 8.04
CA ALA A 50 0.14 9.32 7.02
C ALA A 50 -0.01 9.93 5.61
N VAL A 51 -0.70 11.07 5.51
CA VAL A 51 -0.84 11.83 4.24
C VAL A 51 0.52 12.33 3.73
N ALA A 52 1.33 12.89 4.62
CA ALA A 52 2.64 13.43 4.25
C ALA A 52 3.57 12.32 3.74
N ILE A 53 3.57 11.16 4.41
CA ILE A 53 4.34 9.98 3.98
C ILE A 53 3.89 9.51 2.61
N GLU A 54 2.57 9.41 2.38
CA GLU A 54 2.05 8.94 1.10
C GLU A 54 2.34 9.92 -0.05
N ARG A 55 2.23 11.23 0.21
CA ARG A 55 2.63 12.26 -0.76
C ARG A 55 4.12 12.19 -1.10
N GLU A 56 4.97 11.96 -0.10
CA GLU A 56 6.41 11.84 -0.32
C GLU A 56 6.75 10.59 -1.14
N ARG A 57 6.09 9.45 -0.86
CA ARG A 57 6.22 8.23 -1.68
C ARG A 57 5.83 8.48 -3.14
N THR A 58 4.69 9.12 -3.37
CA THR A 58 4.26 9.48 -4.74
C THR A 58 5.27 10.40 -5.44
N ARG A 59 5.84 11.38 -4.73
CA ARG A 59 6.88 12.26 -5.28
C ARG A 59 8.15 11.50 -5.64
N GLN A 60 8.59 10.56 -4.81
CA GLN A 60 9.77 9.74 -5.10
C GLN A 60 9.57 8.88 -6.35
N VAL A 61 8.40 8.25 -6.47
CA VAL A 61 8.05 7.48 -7.68
C VAL A 61 8.03 8.38 -8.92
N ALA A 62 7.43 9.57 -8.84
CA ALA A 62 7.42 10.52 -9.95
C ALA A 62 8.83 10.97 -10.36
N ARG A 63 9.73 11.19 -9.39
CA ARG A 63 11.14 11.50 -9.66
C ARG A 63 11.86 10.35 -10.37
N ILE A 64 11.65 9.12 -9.92
CA ILE A 64 12.21 7.93 -10.58
C ILE A 64 11.71 7.85 -12.03
N GLY A 65 10.40 8.00 -12.25
CA GLY A 65 9.81 7.99 -13.59
C GLY A 65 10.39 9.08 -14.50
N ASN A 66 10.59 10.30 -13.97
CA ASN A 66 11.20 11.39 -14.73
C ASN A 66 12.66 11.08 -15.13
N ASN A 67 13.45 10.52 -14.22
CA ASN A 67 14.83 10.13 -14.51
C ASN A 67 14.88 9.03 -15.57
N LEU A 68 14.02 8.01 -15.46
CA LEU A 68 13.89 6.95 -16.47
C LEU A 68 13.51 7.52 -17.84
N ASN A 69 12.57 8.46 -17.88
CA ASN A 69 12.13 9.09 -19.12
C ASN A 69 13.22 10.00 -19.75
N GLN A 70 14.13 10.54 -18.94
CA GLN A 70 15.31 11.26 -19.45
C GLN A 70 16.32 10.31 -20.06
N ILE A 71 16.60 9.18 -19.40
CA ILE A 71 17.53 8.15 -19.92
C ILE A 71 16.98 7.56 -21.22
N ALA A 72 15.69 7.24 -21.27
CA ALA A 72 15.04 6.72 -22.47
C ALA A 72 15.13 7.70 -23.65
N ARG A 73 14.89 9.00 -23.40
CA ARG A 73 15.06 10.04 -24.43
C ARG A 73 16.51 10.15 -24.89
N TRP A 74 17.46 10.18 -23.97
CA TRP A 74 18.88 10.26 -24.31
C TRP A 74 19.33 9.07 -25.16
N ALA A 75 18.93 7.85 -24.77
CA ALA A 75 19.26 6.62 -25.51
C ALA A 75 18.64 6.61 -26.91
N ASN A 76 17.39 7.08 -27.06
CA ASN A 76 16.74 7.22 -28.37
C ASN A 76 17.40 8.29 -29.25
N THR A 77 17.97 9.34 -28.66
CA THR A 77 18.66 10.41 -29.41
C THR A 77 20.06 10.01 -29.87
N HIS A 78 20.76 9.11 -29.16
CA HIS A 78 22.18 8.78 -29.42
C HIS A 78 22.40 7.32 -29.88
N ALA A 79 21.43 6.74 -30.59
CA ALA A 79 21.32 5.31 -30.89
C ALA A 79 22.46 4.67 -31.72
N GLU A 80 23.42 5.44 -32.26
CA GLU A 80 24.40 4.92 -33.23
C GLU A 80 25.72 4.39 -32.63
N THR A 81 25.99 4.51 -31.32
CA THR A 81 27.27 4.02 -30.78
C THR A 81 27.09 3.21 -29.50
N ALA A 82 27.00 1.88 -29.67
CA ALA A 82 27.37 0.77 -28.77
C ALA A 82 27.00 0.75 -27.26
N GLU A 83 26.56 1.82 -26.60
CA GLU A 83 26.30 1.83 -25.15
C GLU A 83 24.83 1.54 -24.77
N ALA A 84 23.92 1.47 -25.74
CA ALA A 84 22.49 1.29 -25.47
C ALA A 84 22.17 -0.04 -24.76
N VAL A 85 22.88 -1.12 -25.08
CA VAL A 85 22.69 -2.43 -24.44
C VAL A 85 23.15 -2.41 -22.98
N GLU A 86 24.24 -1.71 -22.69
CA GLU A 86 24.80 -1.60 -21.34
C GLU A 86 23.94 -0.70 -20.44
N VAL A 87 23.42 0.40 -20.99
CA VAL A 87 22.43 1.25 -20.32
C VAL A 87 21.14 0.47 -20.04
N ILE A 88 20.63 -0.31 -21.00
CA ILE A 88 19.45 -1.15 -20.79
C ILE A 88 19.71 -2.21 -19.70
N ALA A 89 20.90 -2.83 -19.69
CA ALA A 89 21.27 -3.81 -18.65
C ALA A 89 21.28 -3.18 -17.25
N HIS A 90 21.81 -1.97 -17.10
CA HIS A 90 21.78 -1.24 -15.83
C HIS A 90 20.37 -0.81 -15.42
N LEU A 91 19.51 -0.40 -16.36
CA LEU A 91 18.11 -0.07 -16.08
C LEU A 91 17.32 -1.28 -15.61
N VAL A 92 17.49 -2.45 -16.24
CA VAL A 92 16.86 -3.71 -15.80
C VAL A 92 17.37 -4.13 -14.42
N ALA A 93 18.64 -3.91 -14.10
CA ALA A 93 19.18 -4.17 -12.77
C ALA A 93 18.53 -3.26 -11.69
N ILE A 94 18.33 -1.97 -12.00
CA ILE A 94 17.64 -1.03 -11.12
C ILE A 94 16.17 -1.43 -10.93
N GLU A 95 15.46 -1.78 -12.01
CA GLU A 95 14.07 -2.24 -11.94
C GLU A 95 13.93 -3.47 -11.01
N ARG A 96 14.81 -4.47 -11.15
CA ARG A 96 14.82 -5.66 -10.29
C ARG A 96 15.10 -5.32 -8.83
N ALA A 97 16.01 -4.40 -8.55
CA ALA A 97 16.29 -3.95 -7.19
C ALA A 97 15.08 -3.24 -6.55
N ILE A 98 14.40 -2.38 -7.30
CA ILE A 98 13.17 -1.69 -6.85
C ILE A 98 12.04 -2.69 -6.62
N ALA A 99 11.85 -3.65 -7.53
CA ALA A 99 10.86 -4.72 -7.37
C ALA A 99 11.14 -5.60 -6.13
N GLY A 100 12.42 -5.80 -5.80
CA GLY A 100 12.84 -6.47 -4.56
C GLY A 100 12.45 -5.66 -3.32
N LEU A 101 12.70 -4.35 -3.30
CA LEU A 101 12.33 -3.47 -2.18
C LEU A 101 10.81 -3.43 -1.95
N ALA A 102 10.01 -3.49 -3.00
CA ALA A 102 8.54 -3.54 -2.89
C ALA A 102 8.02 -4.82 -2.19
N ARG A 103 8.81 -5.91 -2.18
CA ARG A 103 8.45 -7.17 -1.52
C ARG A 103 8.81 -7.24 -0.03
N PHE A 104 9.59 -6.29 0.49
CA PHE A 104 9.95 -6.19 1.91
C PHE A 104 9.00 -5.30 2.73
N GLY A 105 7.89 -4.87 2.12
CA GLY A 105 6.89 -3.98 2.74
C GLY A 105 5.64 -4.67 3.29
N ASP A 106 5.60 -6.01 3.31
CA ASP A 106 4.52 -6.82 3.91
C ASP A 106 4.76 -7.08 5.40
#